data_AF-A0A538MUH5-F1
#
_entry.id   AF-A0A538MUH5-F1
#
_cell.length_a   1.000
_cell.length_b   1.000
_cell.length_c   1.000
_cell.angle_alpha   90.00
_cell.angle_beta   90.00
_cell.angle_gamma   90.00
#
_symmetry.space_group_name_H-M   'P 1'
#
loop_
_entity.id
_entity.type
_entity.pdbx_description
1 polymer ?
#
loop_
_entity_poly.entity_id
_entity_poly.type
_entity_poly.pdbx_seq_one_letter_code
_entity_poly.pdbx_strand_id
1 'polypeptide(L)'
;MRRELHALILTLVGGTLLKLAFTGDYARYVKPGVRPLLVAAAVVVLAIAAATLQRRDRRDHADGDGHAHRHSRFDVAWLLLLPMLVLLLLAPPALGSFSAARSGTALGAAPASDQPPLPEGDPVRLSMMDYASRAVYDNGRSLAGRHLTLSGFVLPGDGGTWYLTRMVITCCAADAQPIKVGLTGTVPGRLKANDWIQVTGSYATRKDRDPVNQEPIPYLSVESSTPIPAPARQYES
;
A
#
# COMPACT_ATOMS: atom_id res chain seq x y z
N MET A 1 7.45 24.83 28.62
CA MET A 1 6.72 24.74 27.32
C MET A 1 7.37 23.78 26.33
N ARG A 2 8.64 23.92 25.97
CA ARG A 2 9.27 23.05 24.94
C ARG A 2 9.21 21.55 25.27
N ARG A 3 9.48 21.13 26.52
CA ARG A 3 9.45 19.71 26.91
C ARG A 3 8.05 19.07 26.88
N GLU A 4 7.01 19.81 27.25
CA GLU A 4 5.61 19.36 27.13
C GLU A 4 5.23 19.10 25.69
N LEU A 5 5.60 20.01 24.80
CA LEU A 5 5.37 19.85 23.38
C LEU A 5 6.12 18.63 22.83
N HIS A 6 7.36 18.38 23.30
CA HIS A 6 8.12 17.19 22.90
C HIS A 6 7.46 15.90 23.41
N ALA A 7 7.05 15.84 24.68
CA ALA A 7 6.36 14.69 25.25
C ALA A 7 5.01 14.43 24.57
N LEU A 8 4.27 15.48 24.21
CA LEU A 8 3.03 15.40 23.47
C LEU A 8 3.24 14.87 22.06
N ILE A 9 4.23 15.40 21.33
CA ILE A 9 4.57 14.92 19.97
C ILE A 9 4.98 13.44 20.02
N LEU A 10 5.85 13.04 20.96
CA LEU A 10 6.26 11.65 21.10
C LEU A 10 5.08 10.74 21.45
N THR A 11 4.19 11.18 22.33
CA THR A 11 2.96 10.45 22.67
C THR A 11 2.06 10.28 21.44
N LEU A 12 1.87 11.34 20.63
CA LEU A 12 1.09 11.29 19.40
C LEU A 12 1.71 10.34 18.38
N VAL A 13 3.03 10.39 18.18
CA VAL A 13 3.74 9.50 17.26
C VAL A 13 3.62 8.04 17.74
N GLY A 14 4.01 7.75 18.98
CA GLY A 14 3.94 6.41 19.55
C GLY A 14 2.50 5.85 19.55
N GLY A 15 1.52 6.68 19.92
CA GLY A 15 0.10 6.33 19.90
C GLY A 15 -0.42 6.06 18.48
N THR A 16 0.02 6.84 17.47
CA THR A 16 -0.34 6.59 16.07
C THR A 16 0.24 5.28 15.56
N LEU A 17 1.53 5.01 15.82
CA LEU A 17 2.17 3.76 15.43
C LEU A 17 1.48 2.56 16.07
N LEU A 18 1.16 2.66 17.36
CA LEU A 18 0.47 1.62 18.10
C LEU A 18 -0.95 1.38 17.56
N LYS A 19 -1.72 2.45 17.32
CA LYS A 19 -3.05 2.40 16.69
C LYS A 19 -2.98 1.67 15.35
N LEU A 20 -2.09 2.09 14.45
CA LEU A 20 -1.94 1.50 13.11
C LEU A 20 -1.55 0.02 13.17
N ALA A 21 -0.68 -0.36 14.12
CA ALA A 21 -0.27 -1.75 14.32
C ALA A 21 -1.41 -2.64 14.86
N PHE A 22 -2.30 -2.06 15.68
CA PHE A 22 -3.47 -2.77 16.22
C PHE A 22 -4.62 -2.87 15.21
N THR A 23 -4.96 -1.78 14.49
CA THR A 23 -6.04 -1.79 13.48
C THR A 23 -5.64 -2.57 12.22
N GLY A 24 -4.35 -2.75 11.97
CA GLY A 24 -3.84 -3.38 10.76
C GLY A 24 -3.64 -2.41 9.60
N ASP A 25 -4.00 -1.13 9.78
CA ASP A 25 -3.88 -0.09 8.75
C ASP A 25 -2.42 0.20 8.35
N TYR A 26 -1.45 -0.20 9.19
CA TYR A 26 -0.03 -0.13 8.84
C TYR A 26 0.29 -0.82 7.50
N ALA A 27 -0.47 -1.85 7.12
CA ALA A 27 -0.32 -2.57 5.85
C ALA A 27 -0.65 -1.71 4.61
N ARG A 28 -1.23 -0.51 4.79
CA ARG A 28 -1.38 0.50 3.72
C ARG A 28 -0.08 1.24 3.43
N TYR A 29 0.93 1.12 4.27
CA TYR A 29 2.18 1.87 4.18
C TYR A 29 3.43 1.01 4.14
N VAL A 30 3.42 -0.16 4.78
CA VAL A 30 4.61 -1.03 4.91
C VAL A 30 4.24 -2.50 4.79
N LYS A 31 5.23 -3.35 4.46
CA LYS A 31 5.02 -4.80 4.31
C LYS A 31 4.48 -5.42 5.61
N PRO A 32 3.50 -6.35 5.56
CA PRO A 32 2.91 -6.95 6.76
C PRO A 32 3.90 -7.55 7.77
N GLY A 33 5.05 -8.05 7.30
CA GLY A 33 6.08 -8.65 8.15
C GLY A 33 6.73 -7.69 9.16
N VAL A 34 6.63 -6.37 8.99
CA VAL A 34 7.27 -5.40 9.90
C VAL A 34 6.44 -5.06 11.14
N ARG A 35 5.24 -5.62 11.30
CA ARG A 35 4.35 -5.38 12.44
C ARG A 35 5.02 -5.49 13.82
N PRO A 36 5.80 -6.55 14.14
CA PRO A 36 6.40 -6.66 15.48
C PRO A 36 7.41 -5.55 15.75
N LEU A 37 8.20 -5.15 14.74
CA LEU A 37 9.15 -4.05 14.85
C LEU A 37 8.42 -2.71 15.04
N LEU A 38 7.28 -2.53 14.37
CA LEU A 38 6.45 -1.33 14.53
C LEU A 38 5.89 -1.20 15.95
N VAL A 39 5.42 -2.30 16.54
CA VAL A 39 4.94 -2.33 17.94
C VAL A 39 6.10 -2.03 18.90
N ALA A 40 7.27 -2.66 18.71
CA ALA A 40 8.43 -2.39 19.54
C ALA A 40 8.86 -0.92 19.49
N ALA A 41 8.91 -0.32 18.30
CA ALA A 41 9.22 1.09 18.13
C ALA A 41 8.18 2.00 18.84
N ALA A 42 6.89 1.67 18.72
CA ALA A 42 5.84 2.41 19.41
C ALA A 42 6.01 2.37 20.94
N VAL A 43 6.31 1.20 21.50
CA VAL A 43 6.58 1.03 22.93
C VAL A 43 7.78 1.85 23.38
N VAL A 44 8.89 1.81 22.63
CA VAL A 44 10.10 2.59 22.95
C VAL A 44 9.80 4.10 22.93
N VAL A 45 9.11 4.59 21.90
CA VAL A 45 8.74 6.01 21.79
C VAL A 45 7.85 6.45 22.95
N LEU A 46 6.85 5.63 23.32
CA LEU A 46 5.98 5.91 24.46
C LEU A 46 6.73 5.87 25.80
N ALA A 47 7.69 4.95 25.96
CA ALA A 47 8.53 4.89 27.15
C ALA A 47 9.40 6.15 27.30
N ILE A 48 9.95 6.65 26.19
CA ILE A 48 10.70 7.92 26.17
C ILE A 48 9.78 9.09 26.53
N ALA A 49 8.55 9.13 26.00
CA ALA A 49 7.55 10.15 26.34
C ALA A 49 7.17 10.13 27.83
N ALA A 50 7.00 8.94 28.43
CA ALA A 50 6.74 8.81 29.86
C ALA A 50 7.93 9.28 30.71
N ALA A 51 9.16 8.92 30.31
CA ALA A 51 10.37 9.32 31.02
C ALA A 51 10.61 10.84 30.98
N THR A 52 10.24 11.54 29.89
CA THR A 52 10.35 13.00 29.82
C THR A 52 9.38 13.71 30.76
N LEU A 53 8.17 13.17 30.95
CA LEU A 53 7.19 13.66 31.92
C LEU A 53 7.62 13.39 33.37
N GLN A 54 8.08 12.18 33.70
CA GLN A 54 8.52 11.84 35.06
C GLN A 54 9.72 12.66 35.54
N ARG A 55 10.66 13.00 34.64
CA ARG A 55 11.83 13.84 34.97
C ARG A 55 11.45 15.30 35.25
N ARG A 56 10.27 15.76 34.81
CA ARG A 56 9.75 17.09 35.16
C ARG A 56 9.27 17.11 36.61
N ASP A 57 8.42 16.16 36.97
CA ASP A 57 7.82 16.06 38.30
C ASP A 57 8.89 16.04 39.41
N ARG A 58 10.01 15.36 39.16
CA ARG A 58 11.16 15.32 40.10
C ARG A 58 11.94 16.62 40.23
N ARG A 59 11.90 17.53 39.25
CA ARG A 59 12.63 18.81 39.27
C ARG A 59 11.79 19.98 39.78
N ASP A 60 10.49 19.96 39.53
CA ASP A 60 9.55 20.95 40.08
C ASP A 60 9.47 20.85 41.63
N HIS A 61 10.00 19.77 42.22
CA HIS A 61 10.18 19.60 43.68
C HIS A 61 11.58 19.93 44.22
N ALA A 62 12.54 20.36 43.38
CA ALA A 62 13.95 20.44 43.77
C ALA A 62 14.53 21.86 43.91
N ASP A 63 14.09 22.90 43.20
CA ASP A 63 14.74 24.21 43.30
C ASP A 63 13.81 25.41 43.02
N GLY A 64 13.81 26.35 43.98
CA GLY A 64 13.46 27.74 43.76
C GLY A 64 14.63 28.53 43.18
N ASP A 65 14.30 29.61 42.49
CA ASP A 65 15.15 30.69 41.98
C ASP A 65 16.20 30.35 40.90
N GLY A 66 15.93 30.83 39.69
CA GLY A 66 16.88 30.85 38.58
C GLY A 66 16.32 31.59 37.37
N HIS A 67 16.49 32.92 37.34
CA HIS A 67 16.18 33.75 36.18
C HIS A 67 17.01 33.32 34.95
N ALA A 68 16.35 32.90 33.87
CA ALA A 68 16.99 32.65 32.58
C ALA A 68 16.24 33.32 31.44
N HIS A 69 16.99 34.12 30.66
CA HIS A 69 16.55 35.00 29.59
C HIS A 69 15.78 34.29 28.46
N ARG A 70 14.64 34.85 28.09
CA ARG A 70 13.70 34.32 27.09
C ARG A 70 13.89 35.04 25.75
N HIS A 71 14.70 34.48 24.85
CA HIS A 71 14.64 34.85 23.44
C HIS A 71 13.48 34.09 22.78
N SER A 72 12.34 34.77 22.66
CA SER A 72 11.17 34.34 21.89
C SER A 72 11.47 34.40 20.39
N ARG A 73 11.83 33.26 19.80
CA ARG A 73 11.73 33.03 18.36
C ARG A 73 10.53 32.10 18.19
N PHE A 74 9.53 32.55 17.43
CA PHE A 74 8.28 31.84 17.13
C PHE A 74 8.44 30.32 17.21
N ASP A 75 7.82 29.69 18.21
CA ASP A 75 7.99 28.26 18.49
C ASP A 75 7.06 27.47 17.56
N VAL A 76 7.32 27.51 16.25
CA VAL A 76 6.48 26.95 15.17
C VAL A 76 6.28 25.43 15.31
N ALA A 77 7.03 24.77 16.19
CA ALA A 77 6.91 23.34 16.49
C ALA A 77 5.48 22.90 16.88
N TRP A 78 4.64 23.78 17.42
CA TRP A 78 3.23 23.44 17.71
C TRP A 78 2.42 23.15 16.43
N LEU A 79 2.81 23.70 15.27
CA LEU A 79 2.18 23.39 13.99
C LEU A 79 2.34 21.91 13.61
N LEU A 80 3.34 21.19 14.15
CA LEU A 80 3.51 19.76 13.92
C LEU A 80 2.44 18.89 14.62
N LEU A 81 1.72 19.45 15.60
CA LEU A 81 0.61 18.75 16.24
C LEU A 81 -0.54 18.51 15.27
N LEU A 82 -0.81 19.46 14.37
CA LEU A 82 -1.90 19.37 13.41
C LEU A 82 -1.73 18.18 12.44
N PRO A 83 -0.64 18.03 11.66
CA PRO A 83 -0.46 16.89 10.78
C PRO A 83 -0.37 15.57 11.55
N MET A 84 0.20 15.55 12.76
CA MET A 84 0.20 14.34 13.60
C MET A 84 -1.21 13.94 14.04
N LEU A 85 -2.04 14.90 14.45
CA LEU A 85 -3.42 14.65 14.83
C LEU A 85 -4.23 14.17 13.62
N VAL A 86 -4.02 14.77 12.45
CA VAL A 86 -4.65 14.32 11.20
C VAL A 86 -4.25 12.87 10.89
N LEU A 87 -2.98 12.50 10.97
CA LEU A 87 -2.55 11.12 10.75
C LEU A 87 -3.13 10.15 11.77
N LEU A 88 -3.16 10.55 13.05
CA LEU A 88 -3.75 9.77 14.13
C LEU A 88 -5.24 9.53 13.90
N LEU A 89 -5.97 10.49 13.35
CA LEU A 89 -7.43 10.42 13.20
C LEU A 89 -7.88 9.88 11.83
N LEU A 90 -7.23 10.26 10.73
CA LEU A 90 -7.73 10.11 9.35
C LEU A 90 -6.94 9.14 8.45
N ALA A 91 -6.01 8.33 9.00
CA ALA A 91 -5.19 7.31 8.33
C ALA A 91 -5.43 7.17 6.79
N PRO A 92 -4.60 7.82 5.95
CA PRO A 92 -4.78 7.83 4.50
C PRO A 92 -5.03 6.45 3.87
N PRO A 93 -5.82 6.36 2.79
CA PRO A 93 -6.04 5.10 2.09
C PRO A 93 -4.74 4.58 1.44
N ALA A 94 -4.73 3.30 1.08
CA ALA A 94 -3.62 2.73 0.32
C ALA A 94 -3.50 3.35 -1.09
N LEU A 95 -2.33 3.22 -1.70
CA LEU A 95 -2.09 3.67 -3.08
C LEU A 95 -3.06 2.98 -4.06
N GLY A 96 -3.73 3.80 -4.89
CA GLY A 96 -4.69 3.35 -5.89
C GLY A 96 -4.34 3.81 -7.31
N SER A 97 -5.36 3.95 -8.14
CA SER A 97 -5.29 4.27 -9.57
C SER A 97 -4.50 5.55 -9.88
N PHE A 98 -4.55 6.57 -9.02
CA PHE A 98 -3.77 7.81 -9.21
C PHE A 98 -2.26 7.56 -9.23
N SER A 99 -1.75 6.74 -8.31
CA SER A 99 -0.33 6.38 -8.25
C SER A 99 0.02 5.38 -9.35
N ALA A 100 -0.87 4.42 -9.62
CA ALA A 100 -0.69 3.43 -10.67
C ALA A 100 -0.64 4.04 -12.08
N ALA A 101 -1.39 5.12 -12.32
CA ALA A 101 -1.36 5.86 -13.59
C ALA A 101 -0.01 6.55 -13.85
N ARG A 102 0.76 6.85 -12.80
CA ARG A 102 2.03 7.59 -12.86
C ARG A 102 3.26 6.70 -12.74
N SER A 103 3.06 5.41 -12.54
CA SER A 103 4.12 4.44 -12.34
C SER A 103 4.03 3.36 -13.42
N GLY A 104 5.17 2.89 -13.90
CA GLY A 104 5.20 1.76 -14.83
C GLY A 104 4.78 0.47 -14.14
N THR A 105 4.19 -0.47 -14.89
CA THR A 105 3.91 -1.82 -14.40
C THR A 105 5.20 -2.48 -13.89
N ALA A 106 5.12 -3.30 -12.85
CA ALA A 106 6.25 -3.99 -12.23
C ALA A 106 6.39 -5.40 -12.81
N LEU A 107 6.66 -5.48 -14.10
CA LEU A 107 6.93 -6.73 -14.80
C LEU A 107 8.38 -6.84 -15.26
N GLY A 108 9.27 -5.96 -14.81
CA GLY A 108 10.71 -5.98 -15.05
C GLY A 108 11.39 -7.24 -14.53
N ALA A 109 12.47 -7.63 -15.23
CA ALA A 109 13.27 -8.86 -15.15
C ALA A 109 13.05 -9.76 -13.91
N ALA A 110 11.91 -10.43 -13.85
CA ALA A 110 11.79 -11.62 -13.01
C ALA A 110 12.57 -12.73 -13.72
N PRO A 111 13.47 -13.45 -13.04
CA PRO A 111 14.08 -14.63 -13.64
C PRO A 111 12.95 -15.59 -13.99
N ALA A 112 12.95 -16.06 -15.24
CA ALA A 112 12.16 -17.20 -15.68
C ALA A 112 12.65 -18.46 -14.96
N SER A 113 12.45 -18.55 -13.65
CA SER A 113 12.67 -19.76 -12.88
C SER A 113 11.37 -20.54 -12.84
N ASP A 114 11.47 -21.84 -13.06
CA ASP A 114 10.42 -22.87 -13.03
C ASP A 114 9.22 -22.47 -12.15
N GLN A 115 8.22 -21.83 -12.78
CA GLN A 115 7.01 -21.43 -12.06
C GLN A 115 6.31 -22.72 -11.63
N PRO A 116 5.87 -22.84 -10.36
CA PRO A 116 5.19 -24.06 -9.91
C PRO A 116 3.96 -24.37 -10.79
N PRO A 117 3.48 -25.63 -10.82
CA PRO A 117 2.24 -25.94 -11.50
C PRO A 117 1.09 -25.06 -10.99
N LEU A 118 0.12 -24.77 -11.85
CA LEU A 118 -1.06 -24.04 -11.42
C LEU A 118 -1.79 -24.83 -10.31
N PRO A 119 -2.36 -24.15 -9.30
CA PRO A 119 -3.24 -24.79 -8.33
C PRO A 119 -4.36 -25.58 -9.01
N GLU A 120 -4.82 -26.62 -8.32
CA GLU A 120 -6.03 -27.34 -8.70
C GLU A 120 -7.26 -26.44 -8.56
N GLY A 121 -8.27 -26.69 -9.39
CA GLY A 121 -9.52 -25.94 -9.41
C GLY A 121 -9.86 -25.33 -10.77
N ASP A 122 -11.15 -25.04 -10.94
CA ASP A 122 -11.72 -24.32 -12.07
C ASP A 122 -12.90 -23.46 -11.57
N PRO A 123 -12.80 -22.12 -11.59
CA PRO A 123 -11.66 -21.32 -12.04
C PRO A 123 -10.47 -21.30 -11.07
N VAL A 124 -9.26 -21.15 -11.61
CA VAL A 124 -8.01 -21.03 -10.85
C VAL A 124 -7.83 -19.62 -10.31
N ARG A 125 -7.70 -19.47 -9.00
CA ARG A 125 -7.39 -18.16 -8.39
C ARG A 125 -5.90 -17.89 -8.47
N LEU A 126 -5.50 -16.77 -9.08
CA LEU A 126 -4.11 -16.33 -9.17
C LEU A 126 -3.93 -14.92 -8.63
N SER A 127 -2.71 -14.63 -8.17
CA SER A 127 -2.28 -13.24 -7.93
C SER A 127 -2.11 -12.51 -9.27
N MET A 128 -2.18 -11.19 -9.25
CA MET A 128 -1.92 -10.40 -10.46
C MET A 128 -0.48 -10.57 -10.93
N MET A 129 0.48 -10.63 -9.99
CA MET A 129 1.88 -10.93 -10.29
C MET A 129 2.06 -12.31 -10.95
N ASP A 130 1.48 -13.38 -10.41
CA ASP A 130 1.59 -14.74 -11.00
C ASP A 130 0.99 -14.82 -12.40
N TYR A 131 -0.17 -14.19 -12.60
CA TYR A 131 -0.79 -14.16 -13.92
C TYR A 131 0.12 -13.43 -14.91
N ALA A 132 0.56 -12.23 -14.55
CA ALA A 132 1.30 -11.39 -15.44
C ALA A 132 2.70 -11.94 -15.75
N SER A 133 3.37 -12.55 -14.76
CA SER A 133 4.65 -13.23 -14.97
C SER A 133 4.51 -14.41 -15.94
N ARG A 134 3.51 -15.29 -15.77
CA ARG A 134 3.24 -16.41 -16.68
C ARG A 134 2.83 -15.94 -18.08
N ALA A 135 2.00 -14.90 -18.18
CA ALA A 135 1.55 -14.36 -19.46
C ALA A 135 2.70 -13.72 -20.27
N VAL A 136 3.65 -13.10 -19.59
CA VAL A 136 4.80 -12.42 -20.23
C VAL A 136 5.95 -13.39 -20.48
N TYR A 137 6.44 -14.09 -19.46
CA TYR A 137 7.68 -14.87 -19.50
C TYR A 137 7.49 -16.31 -20.02
N ASP A 138 6.36 -16.95 -19.69
CA ASP A 138 6.01 -18.29 -20.18
C ASP A 138 5.12 -18.22 -21.43
N ASN A 139 4.91 -17.03 -21.99
CA ASN A 139 4.00 -16.77 -23.11
C ASN A 139 2.61 -17.39 -22.91
N GLY A 140 2.15 -17.46 -21.65
CA GLY A 140 0.86 -18.03 -21.29
C GLY A 140 0.71 -19.54 -21.50
N ARG A 141 1.79 -20.29 -21.77
CA ARG A 141 1.71 -21.75 -21.97
C ARG A 141 1.06 -22.45 -20.78
N SER A 142 1.47 -22.11 -19.56
CA SER A 142 0.86 -22.65 -18.34
C SER A 142 -0.57 -22.16 -18.08
N LEU A 143 -1.03 -21.09 -18.74
CA LEU A 143 -2.36 -20.52 -18.59
C LEU A 143 -3.36 -21.02 -19.63
N ALA A 144 -2.89 -21.68 -20.70
CA ALA A 144 -3.71 -22.10 -21.82
C ALA A 144 -4.81 -23.07 -21.39
N GLY A 145 -6.05 -22.81 -21.83
CA GLY A 145 -7.21 -23.67 -21.56
C GLY A 145 -7.72 -23.65 -20.11
N ARG A 146 -7.27 -22.70 -19.28
CA ARG A 146 -7.74 -22.55 -17.89
C ARG A 146 -8.63 -21.32 -17.75
N HIS A 147 -9.71 -21.44 -16.97
CA HIS A 147 -10.41 -20.27 -16.45
C HIS A 147 -9.66 -19.76 -15.21
N LEU A 148 -9.46 -18.45 -15.17
CA LEU A 148 -8.62 -17.77 -14.21
C LEU A 148 -9.45 -16.71 -13.50
N THR A 149 -9.31 -16.64 -12.19
CA THR A 149 -9.90 -15.60 -11.36
C THR A 149 -8.83 -14.69 -10.81
N LEU A 150 -8.90 -13.41 -11.18
CA LEU A 150 -8.04 -12.34 -10.69
C LEU A 150 -8.88 -11.30 -9.95
N SER A 151 -8.24 -10.54 -9.06
CA SER A 151 -8.90 -9.43 -8.37
C SER A 151 -7.97 -8.22 -8.28
N GLY A 152 -8.52 -7.04 -8.49
CA GLY A 152 -7.77 -5.79 -8.49
C GLY A 152 -8.70 -4.59 -8.52
N PHE A 153 -8.13 -3.41 -8.37
CA PHE A 153 -8.84 -2.17 -8.64
C PHE A 153 -8.69 -1.80 -10.12
N VAL A 154 -9.67 -1.09 -10.66
CA VAL A 154 -9.63 -0.67 -12.07
C VAL A 154 -8.89 0.64 -12.25
N LEU A 155 -8.08 0.69 -13.31
CA LEU A 155 -7.33 1.85 -13.77
C LEU A 155 -7.74 2.12 -15.23
N PRO A 156 -8.28 3.31 -15.55
CA PRO A 156 -8.55 3.66 -16.94
C PRO A 156 -7.24 3.79 -17.72
N GLY A 157 -7.22 3.24 -18.93
CA GLY A 157 -6.16 3.37 -19.91
C GLY A 157 -6.58 4.19 -21.13
N ASP A 158 -5.67 4.32 -22.09
CA ASP A 158 -5.92 5.03 -23.33
C ASP A 158 -6.93 4.27 -24.22
N GLY A 159 -7.63 4.99 -25.08
CA GLY A 159 -8.55 4.39 -26.06
C GLY A 159 -9.73 3.62 -25.44
N GLY A 160 -10.12 3.95 -24.21
CA GLY A 160 -11.23 3.28 -23.50
C GLY A 160 -10.86 1.92 -22.92
N THR A 161 -9.57 1.58 -22.87
CA THR A 161 -9.09 0.36 -22.22
C THR A 161 -9.22 0.45 -20.69
N TRP A 162 -9.43 -0.70 -20.06
CA TRP A 162 -9.42 -0.83 -18.60
C TRP A 162 -8.31 -1.79 -18.19
N TYR A 163 -7.52 -1.37 -17.21
CA TYR A 163 -6.54 -2.24 -16.56
C TYR A 163 -7.07 -2.70 -15.22
N LEU A 164 -7.07 -4.02 -15.00
CA LEU A 164 -7.13 -4.57 -13.65
C LEU A 164 -5.75 -4.37 -13.03
N THR A 165 -5.70 -3.82 -11.83
CA THR A 165 -4.44 -3.39 -11.20
C THR A 165 -4.37 -3.83 -9.75
N ARG A 166 -3.18 -4.29 -9.34
CA ARG A 166 -2.79 -4.45 -7.93
C ARG A 166 -1.47 -3.71 -7.73
N MET A 167 -1.21 -3.22 -6.53
CA MET A 167 0.09 -2.66 -6.19
C MET A 167 0.92 -3.73 -5.49
N VAL A 168 2.20 -3.80 -5.78
CA VAL A 168 3.18 -4.67 -5.11
C VAL A 168 4.07 -3.80 -4.24
N ILE A 169 4.39 -4.28 -3.04
CA ILE A 169 5.21 -3.55 -2.06
C ILE A 169 6.35 -4.44 -1.57
N THR A 170 7.58 -3.91 -1.54
CA THR A 170 8.73 -4.67 -1.05
C THR A 170 9.03 -4.32 0.41
N CYS A 171 9.10 -3.04 0.74
CA CYS A 171 9.36 -2.55 2.09
C CYS A 171 8.37 -1.46 2.54
N CYS A 172 8.02 -0.51 1.68
CA CYS A 172 7.16 0.63 2.04
C CYS A 172 6.45 1.25 0.84
N ALA A 173 5.42 2.07 1.07
CA ALA A 173 4.63 2.72 0.03
C ALA A 173 5.46 3.52 -1.00
N ALA A 174 6.68 3.93 -0.65
CA ALA A 174 7.59 4.62 -1.58
C ALA A 174 8.17 3.72 -2.66
N ASP A 175 8.27 2.40 -2.42
CA ASP A 175 8.72 1.41 -3.42
C ASP A 175 7.57 0.71 -4.14
N ALA A 176 6.32 1.08 -3.82
CA ALA A 176 5.18 0.37 -4.33
C ALA A 176 4.99 0.65 -5.83
N GLN A 177 4.86 -0.42 -6.62
CA GLN A 177 4.67 -0.36 -8.06
C GLN A 177 3.41 -1.12 -8.49
N PRO A 178 2.71 -0.69 -9.55
CA PRO A 178 1.51 -1.37 -10.03
C PRO A 178 1.86 -2.64 -10.82
N ILE A 179 1.00 -3.65 -10.81
CA ILE A 179 0.92 -4.70 -11.82
C ILE A 179 -0.35 -4.46 -12.61
N LYS A 180 -0.18 -4.18 -13.90
CA LYS A 180 -1.30 -3.86 -14.81
C LYS A 180 -1.61 -5.09 -15.66
N VAL A 181 -2.88 -5.44 -15.75
CA VAL A 181 -3.39 -6.45 -16.70
C VAL A 181 -4.52 -5.81 -17.50
N GLY A 182 -4.38 -5.76 -18.81
CA GLY A 182 -5.41 -5.24 -19.71
C GLY A 182 -6.64 -6.14 -19.73
N LEU A 183 -7.83 -5.54 -19.74
CA LEU A 183 -9.09 -6.26 -19.87
C LEU A 183 -9.62 -6.16 -21.30
N THR A 184 -10.02 -7.29 -21.86
CA THR A 184 -10.75 -7.37 -23.13
C THR A 184 -12.00 -8.25 -22.96
N GLY A 185 -12.85 -8.39 -23.98
CA GLY A 185 -14.12 -9.12 -23.86
C GLY A 185 -15.20 -8.34 -23.12
N THR A 186 -15.95 -9.01 -22.24
CA THR A 186 -17.15 -8.44 -21.59
C THR A 186 -16.80 -7.60 -20.37
N VAL A 187 -16.21 -6.42 -20.60
CA VAL A 187 -15.88 -5.47 -19.52
C VAL A 187 -17.13 -4.68 -19.11
N PRO A 188 -17.42 -4.50 -17.81
CA PRO A 188 -18.58 -3.72 -17.36
C PRO A 188 -18.55 -2.28 -17.86
N GLY A 189 -19.66 -1.79 -18.40
CA GLY A 189 -19.76 -0.43 -18.94
C GLY A 189 -19.80 0.70 -17.89
N ARG A 190 -19.93 0.40 -16.59
CA ARG A 190 -20.06 1.38 -15.50
C ARG A 190 -18.89 1.36 -14.49
N LEU A 191 -17.67 1.12 -14.97
CA LEU A 191 -16.48 1.15 -14.11
C LEU A 191 -16.03 2.58 -13.80
N LYS A 192 -15.62 2.83 -12.56
CA LYS A 192 -14.92 4.05 -12.12
C LYS A 192 -13.53 3.69 -11.63
N ALA A 193 -12.56 4.59 -11.83
CA ALA A 193 -11.22 4.40 -11.30
C ALA A 193 -11.25 4.11 -9.78
N ASN A 194 -10.44 3.14 -9.33
CA ASN A 194 -10.44 2.56 -7.97
C ASN A 194 -11.58 1.59 -7.62
N ASP A 195 -12.54 1.31 -8.51
CA ASP A 195 -13.51 0.25 -8.24
C ASP A 195 -12.79 -1.10 -8.15
N TRP A 196 -13.04 -1.84 -7.08
CA TRP A 196 -12.50 -3.18 -6.89
C TRP A 196 -13.43 -4.20 -7.54
N ILE A 197 -12.86 -5.02 -8.42
CA ILE A 197 -13.58 -6.08 -9.11
C ILE A 197 -12.82 -7.40 -9.02
N GLN A 198 -13.57 -8.48 -9.00
CA GLN A 198 -13.09 -9.81 -9.31
C GLN A 198 -13.47 -10.13 -10.75
N VAL A 199 -12.53 -10.65 -11.52
CA VAL A 199 -12.70 -10.97 -12.93
C VAL A 199 -12.42 -12.45 -13.12
N THR A 200 -13.32 -13.15 -13.80
CA THR A 200 -13.10 -14.51 -14.29
C THR A 200 -13.02 -14.50 -15.80
N GLY A 201 -12.01 -15.18 -16.34
CA GLY A 201 -11.77 -15.22 -17.77
C GLY A 201 -10.59 -16.09 -18.16
N SER A 202 -10.08 -15.89 -19.36
CA SER A 202 -9.03 -16.71 -19.97
C SER A 202 -7.88 -15.87 -20.50
N TYR A 203 -6.70 -16.48 -20.63
CA TYR A 203 -5.51 -15.82 -21.15
C TYR A 203 -5.75 -15.25 -22.56
N ALA A 204 -5.34 -14.00 -22.80
CA ALA A 204 -5.33 -13.39 -24.11
C ALA A 204 -3.88 -13.19 -24.60
N THR A 205 -3.63 -13.48 -25.88
CA THR A 205 -2.31 -13.33 -26.50
C THR A 205 -1.90 -11.88 -26.72
N ARG A 206 -2.85 -10.94 -26.66
CA ARG A 206 -2.60 -9.51 -26.77
C ARG A 206 -1.66 -9.04 -25.64
N LYS A 207 -0.69 -8.20 -26.01
CA LYS A 207 0.21 -7.50 -25.09
C LYS A 207 0.34 -6.05 -25.58
N ASP A 208 0.26 -5.10 -24.66
CA ASP A 208 0.57 -3.70 -24.95
C ASP A 208 1.86 -3.30 -24.22
N ARG A 209 2.34 -2.07 -24.42
CA ARG A 209 3.48 -1.50 -23.68
C ARG A 209 2.99 -0.44 -22.72
N ASP A 210 3.52 -0.48 -21.50
CA ASP A 210 3.25 0.54 -20.51
C ASP A 210 3.82 1.89 -20.98
N PRO A 211 3.03 2.98 -20.98
CA PRO A 211 3.49 4.28 -21.46
C PRO A 211 4.62 4.88 -20.59
N VAL A 212 4.76 4.46 -19.33
CA VAL A 212 5.74 5.03 -18.39
C VAL A 212 7.11 4.36 -18.52
N ASN A 213 7.17 3.02 -18.55
CA ASN A 213 8.43 2.26 -18.55
C ASN A 213 8.60 1.29 -19.74
N GLN A 214 7.66 1.26 -20.69
CA GLN A 214 7.68 0.41 -21.89
C GLN A 214 7.68 -1.11 -21.62
N GLU A 215 7.42 -1.51 -20.37
CA GLU A 215 7.27 -2.92 -20.00
C GLU A 215 5.98 -3.53 -20.57
N PRO A 216 5.97 -4.84 -20.84
CA PRO A 216 4.80 -5.49 -21.41
C PRO A 216 3.63 -5.54 -20.42
N ILE A 217 2.44 -5.16 -20.88
CA ILE A 217 1.18 -5.31 -20.17
C ILE A 217 0.41 -6.48 -20.82
N PRO A 218 0.25 -7.63 -20.15
CA PRO A 218 -0.54 -8.74 -20.66
C PRO A 218 -2.04 -8.46 -20.56
N TYR A 219 -2.84 -9.15 -21.37
CA TYR A 219 -4.30 -9.03 -21.36
C TYR A 219 -4.99 -10.29 -20.85
N LEU A 220 -6.15 -10.13 -20.23
CA LEU A 220 -7.10 -11.17 -19.86
C LEU A 220 -8.41 -10.97 -20.65
N SER A 221 -8.91 -12.03 -21.28
CA SER A 221 -10.24 -12.06 -21.91
C SER A 221 -11.30 -12.28 -20.84
N VAL A 222 -12.09 -11.26 -20.55
CA VAL A 222 -13.10 -11.27 -19.49
C VAL A 222 -14.37 -11.98 -19.96
N GLU A 223 -14.76 -13.01 -19.20
CA GLU A 223 -16.03 -13.72 -19.37
C GLU A 223 -17.08 -13.18 -18.40
N SER A 224 -16.69 -12.97 -17.14
CA SER A 224 -17.55 -12.39 -16.12
C SER A 224 -16.75 -11.53 -15.14
N SER A 225 -17.42 -10.58 -14.51
CA SER A 225 -16.83 -9.77 -13.45
C SER A 225 -17.86 -9.40 -12.40
N THR A 226 -17.41 -9.27 -11.16
CA THR A 226 -18.24 -8.92 -10.01
C THR A 226 -17.57 -7.83 -9.18
N PRO A 227 -18.30 -6.80 -8.76
CA PRO A 227 -17.79 -5.84 -7.78
C PRO A 227 -17.47 -6.54 -6.45
N ILE A 228 -16.37 -6.17 -5.83
CA ILE A 228 -15.96 -6.66 -4.51
C ILE A 228 -15.53 -5.48 -3.63
N PRO A 229 -15.62 -5.57 -2.29
CA PRO A 229 -14.98 -4.60 -1.43
C PRO A 229 -13.45 -4.67 -1.58
N ALA A 230 -12.77 -3.56 -1.26
CA ALA A 230 -11.31 -3.57 -1.20
C ALA A 230 -10.84 -4.65 -0.19
N PRO A 231 -9.94 -5.55 -0.58
CA PRO A 231 -9.46 -6.59 0.32
C PRO A 231 -8.67 -5.98 1.48
N ALA A 232 -8.66 -6.67 2.62
CA ALA A 232 -7.88 -6.24 3.79
C ALA A 232 -6.38 -6.07 3.45
N ARG A 233 -5.85 -6.89 2.52
CA ARG A 233 -4.51 -6.76 1.95
C ARG A 233 -4.59 -6.22 0.53
N GLN A 234 -4.43 -4.90 0.40
CA GLN A 234 -4.49 -4.22 -0.90
C GLN A 234 -3.20 -4.37 -1.72
N TYR A 235 -2.08 -4.70 -1.06
CA TYR A 235 -0.80 -4.98 -1.71
C TYR A 235 -0.53 -6.48 -1.87
N GLU A 236 0.12 -6.83 -2.97
CA GLU A 236 0.80 -8.11 -3.18
C GLU A 236 2.26 -8.00 -2.70
N SER A 237 2.86 -9.11 -2.28
CA SER A 237 4.17 -9.12 -1.59
C SER A 237 4.88 -10.45 -1.66
#